data_AF-A0A949JD04-F1
#
_entry.id   AF-A0A949JD04-F1
#
_cell.length_a   1.000
_cell.length_b   1.000
_cell.length_c   1.000
_cell.angle_alpha   90.00
_cell.angle_beta   90.00
_cell.angle_gamma   90.00
#
_symmetry.space_group_name_H-M   'P 1'
#
loop_
_entity.id
_entity.type
_entity.pdbx_description
1 polymer ?
#
loop_
_entity_poly.entity_id
_entity_poly.type
_entity_poly.pdbx_seq_one_letter_code
_entity_poly.pdbx_strand_id
1 'polypeptide(L)'
;MKLKLDLHDIYNRGDDIDRALRAIIDEALDKGVKVVEIIPGKGSGQLKKRVLRFLDQKEIKALYHRVEKDSHNFGRVFVHFRPKER
;
A
#
# COMPACT_ATOMS: atom_id res chain seq x y z
N MET A 1 9.90 10.38 7.09
CA MET A 1 10.18 8.94 7.07
C MET A 1 9.16 8.27 6.15
N LYS A 2 9.58 7.27 5.34
CA LYS A 2 8.70 6.50 4.45
C LYS A 2 8.89 5.00 4.73
N LEU A 3 7.83 4.23 4.63
CA LEU A 3 7.90 2.76 4.64
C LEU A 3 7.76 2.22 3.22
N LYS A 4 8.35 1.05 2.96
CA LYS A 4 8.29 0.40 1.65
C LYS A 4 7.86 -1.05 1.83
N LEU A 5 6.90 -1.49 1.01
CA LEU A 5 6.47 -2.88 0.89
C LEU A 5 6.72 -3.36 -0.54
N ASP A 6 7.57 -4.36 -0.71
CA ASP A 6 7.79 -5.03 -1.99
C ASP A 6 6.95 -6.32 -2.04
N LEU A 7 6.01 -6.39 -2.97
CA LEU A 7 5.12 -7.54 -3.12
C LEU A 7 5.60 -8.52 -4.19
N HIS A 8 6.69 -8.19 -4.89
CA HIS A 8 7.20 -9.02 -5.97
C HIS A 8 7.56 -10.43 -5.49
N ASP A 9 8.07 -10.59 -4.27
CA ASP A 9 8.56 -11.89 -3.77
C ASP A 9 7.44 -12.79 -3.22
N ILE A 10 6.28 -12.22 -2.87
CA ILE A 10 5.14 -12.95 -2.27
C ILE A 10 3.94 -13.10 -3.22
N TYR A 11 4.11 -12.75 -4.50
CA TYR A 11 3.04 -12.71 -5.50
C TYR A 11 2.26 -14.03 -5.69
N ASN A 12 2.86 -15.18 -5.37
CA ASN A 12 2.27 -16.51 -5.53
C ASN A 12 1.42 -16.97 -4.34
N ARG A 13 1.36 -16.19 -3.24
CA ARG A 13 0.60 -16.55 -2.03
C ARG A 13 -0.46 -15.49 -1.78
N GLY A 14 -1.67 -15.75 -2.29
CA GLY A 14 -2.77 -14.78 -2.29
C GLY A 14 -3.07 -14.19 -0.91
N ASP A 15 -3.18 -15.03 0.12
CA ASP A 15 -3.53 -14.60 1.48
C ASP A 15 -2.42 -13.79 2.16
N ASP A 16 -1.16 -14.01 1.76
CA ASP A 16 -0.01 -13.30 2.30
C ASP A 16 0.04 -11.84 1.81
N ILE A 17 -0.52 -11.55 0.63
CA ILE A 17 -0.57 -10.19 0.08
C ILE A 17 -1.45 -9.29 0.95
N ASP A 18 -2.68 -9.72 1.24
CA ASP A 18 -3.64 -8.89 1.98
C ASP A 18 -3.18 -8.72 3.44
N ARG A 19 -2.55 -9.76 4.02
CA ARG A 19 -1.91 -9.68 5.34
C ARG A 19 -0.75 -8.68 5.36
N ALA A 20 0.14 -8.73 4.37
CA ALA A 20 1.29 -7.81 4.29
C ALA A 20 0.83 -6.36 4.08
N LEU A 21 -0.19 -6.15 3.24
CA LEU A 21 -0.81 -4.85 3.03
C LEU A 21 -1.43 -4.29 4.31
N ARG A 22 -2.13 -5.12 5.09
CA ARG A 22 -2.68 -4.70 6.37
C ARG A 22 -1.56 -4.34 7.36
N ALA A 23 -0.56 -5.21 7.49
CA ALA A 23 0.55 -5.03 8.42
C ALA A 23 1.32 -3.72 8.16
N ILE A 24 1.62 -3.39 6.90
CA ILE A 24 2.36 -2.14 6.60
C ILE A 24 1.53 -0.88 6.85
N ILE A 25 0.21 -0.95 6.71
CA ILE A 25 -0.70 0.16 7.02
C ILE A 25 -0.74 0.37 8.53
N ASP A 26 -0.92 -0.70 9.30
CA ASP A 26 -0.96 -0.64 10.77
C ASP A 26 0.39 -0.13 11.32
N GLU A 27 1.52 -0.60 10.78
CA GLU A 27 2.85 -0.09 11.12
C GLU A 27 3.00 1.41 10.81
N ALA A 28 2.48 1.87 9.66
CA ALA A 28 2.54 3.28 9.30
C ALA A 28 1.74 4.16 10.27
N LEU A 29 0.58 3.69 10.73
CA LEU A 29 -0.23 4.39 11.73
C LEU A 29 0.46 4.46 13.09
N ASP A 30 1.02 3.34 13.54
CA ASP A 30 1.74 3.23 14.81
C ASP A 30 2.94 4.20 14.84
N LYS A 31 3.77 4.13 13.79
CA LYS A 31 4.98 4.96 13.66
C LYS A 31 4.71 6.40 13.18
N GLY A 32 3.45 6.75 12.87
CA GLY A 32 3.10 8.08 12.35
C GLY A 32 3.78 8.40 11.01
N VAL A 33 3.97 7.40 10.16
CA VAL A 33 4.62 7.53 8.85
C VAL A 33 3.68 8.26 7.88
N LYS A 34 4.21 9.25 7.17
CA LYS A 34 3.41 10.07 6.24
C LYS A 34 3.06 9.34 4.94
N VAL A 35 3.95 8.48 4.45
CA VAL A 35 3.80 7.81 3.15
C VAL A 35 4.31 6.37 3.22
N VAL A 36 3.49 5.45 2.73
CA VAL A 36 3.88 4.06 2.43
C VAL A 36 4.00 3.91 0.91
N GLU A 37 5.12 3.35 0.47
CA GLU A 37 5.38 2.98 -0.91
C GLU A 37 5.16 1.47 -1.11
N ILE A 38 4.19 1.10 -1.94
CA ILE A 38 3.88 -0.30 -2.27
C ILE A 38 4.36 -0.57 -3.69
N ILE A 39 5.15 -1.63 -3.86
CA ILE A 39 5.69 -2.08 -5.14
C ILE A 39 5.04 -3.42 -5.54
N PRO A 40 3.89 -3.40 -6.25
CA PRO A 40 3.27 -4.60 -6.82
C PRO A 40 4.00 -5.17 -8.07
N GLY A 41 5.06 -4.52 -8.57
CA GLY A 41 5.82 -4.98 -9.74
C GLY A 41 5.25 -4.54 -11.10
N LYS A 42 5.97 -4.88 -12.19
CA LYS A 42 5.68 -4.44 -13.59
C LYS A 42 4.97 -5.49 -14.46
N GLY A 43 4.50 -6.60 -13.89
CA GLY A 43 3.89 -7.70 -14.64
C GLY A 43 2.53 -7.37 -15.28
N SER A 44 1.64 -8.35 -15.40
CA SER A 44 0.31 -8.23 -16.03
C SER A 44 -0.66 -7.21 -15.40
N GLY A 45 -0.24 -6.48 -14.35
CA GLY A 45 -1.05 -5.51 -13.63
C GLY A 45 -2.08 -6.10 -12.66
N GLN A 46 -2.22 -7.43 -12.60
CA GLN A 46 -3.17 -8.10 -11.71
C GLN A 46 -2.87 -7.83 -10.23
N LEU A 47 -1.59 -7.87 -9.84
CA LEU A 47 -1.18 -7.57 -8.47
C LEU A 47 -1.48 -6.11 -8.10
N LYS A 48 -1.23 -5.16 -9.01
CA LYS A 48 -1.62 -3.75 -8.81
C LYS A 48 -3.13 -3.59 -8.65
N LYS A 49 -3.94 -4.28 -9.47
CA LYS A 49 -5.41 -4.26 -9.33
C LYS A 49 -5.85 -4.81 -7.96
N ARG A 50 -5.23 -5.90 -7.49
CA ARG A 50 -5.50 -6.47 -6.17
C ARG A 50 -5.18 -5.47 -5.05
N VAL A 51 -4.00 -4.85 -5.09
CA VAL A 51 -3.61 -3.80 -4.12
C VAL A 51 -4.63 -2.66 -4.09
N LEU A 52 -5.02 -2.15 -5.26
CA LEU A 52 -6.00 -1.06 -5.33
C LEU A 52 -7.37 -1.48 -4.79
N ARG A 53 -7.82 -2.71 -5.06
CA ARG A 53 -9.07 -3.25 -4.51
C ARG A 53 -9.02 -3.42 -2.99
N PHE A 54 -7.88 -3.85 -2.46
CA PHE A 54 -7.68 -3.93 -1.01
C PHE A 54 -7.75 -2.54 -0.36
N LEU A 55 -7.06 -1.56 -0.93
CA LEU A 55 -7.07 -0.18 -0.41
C LEU A 55 -8.45 0.47 -0.47
N ASP A 56 -9.28 0.12 -1.47
CA ASP A 56 -10.63 0.69 -1.61
C ASP A 56 -11.68 0.08 -0.64
N GLN A 57 -11.32 -0.97 0.13
CA GLN A 57 -12.18 -1.49 1.20
C GLN A 57 -12.48 -0.38 2.21
N LYS A 58 -13.74 -0.26 2.63
CA LYS A 58 -14.24 0.87 3.43
C LYS A 58 -13.44 1.07 4.72
N GLU A 59 -13.14 -0.03 5.40
CA GLU A 59 -12.38 -0.08 6.64
C GLU A 59 -10.91 0.30 6.45
N ILE A 60 -10.31 -0.01 5.30
CA ILE A 60 -8.92 0.31 4.99
C ILE A 60 -8.80 1.77 4.53
N LYS A 61 -9.73 2.22 3.69
CA LYS A 61 -9.79 3.58 3.16
C LYS A 61 -9.96 4.63 4.26
N ALA A 62 -10.61 4.27 5.36
CA ALA A 62 -10.73 5.14 6.53
C ALA A 62 -9.40 5.40 7.26
N LEU A 63 -8.38 4.56 7.05
CA LEU A 63 -7.09 4.61 7.75
C LEU A 63 -6.08 5.58 7.12
N TYR A 64 -6.31 6.03 5.90
CA TYR A 64 -5.36 6.88 5.18
C TYR A 64 -6.06 8.08 4.53
N HIS A 65 -5.27 9.04 4.04
CA HIS A 65 -5.79 10.25 3.42
C HIS A 65 -6.06 10.10 1.92
N ARG A 66 -5.09 9.61 1.15
CA ARG A 66 -5.23 9.40 -0.30
C ARG A 66 -4.27 8.34 -0.84
N VAL A 67 -4.62 7.79 -1.99
CA VAL A 67 -3.76 6.91 -2.78
C VAL A 67 -3.29 7.64 -4.03
N GLU A 68 -2.00 7.60 -4.30
CA GLU A 68 -1.38 8.12 -5.52
C GLU A 68 -0.83 6.95 -6.35
N LYS A 69 -1.14 6.96 -7.64
CA LYS A 69 -0.62 6.00 -8.60
C LYS A 69 0.52 6.69 -9.33
N ASP A 70 1.72 6.12 -9.29
CA ASP A 70 2.87 6.68 -9.98
C ASP A 70 2.60 6.68 -11.50
N SER A 71 2.62 7.88 -12.09
CA SER A 71 2.36 8.12 -13.52
C SER A 71 3.55 7.85 -14.42
N HIS A 72 4.76 7.75 -13.84
CA HIS A 72 6.02 7.53 -14.57
C HIS A 72 6.54 6.10 -14.36
N ASN A 73 6.29 5.52 -13.19
CA ASN A 73 6.63 4.14 -12.87
C ASN A 73 5.39 3.38 -12.44
N PHE A 74 4.63 2.88 -13.43
CA PHE A 74 3.34 2.23 -13.25
C PHE A 74 3.33 1.04 -12.27
N GLY A 75 4.50 0.53 -11.86
CA GLY A 75 4.65 -0.51 -10.85
C GLY A 75 4.58 -0.06 -9.38
N ARG A 76 4.26 1.21 -9.09
CA ARG A 76 4.22 1.76 -7.72
C ARG A 76 2.87 2.36 -7.34
N VAL A 77 2.53 2.24 -6.07
CA VAL A 77 1.36 2.84 -5.43
C VAL A 77 1.82 3.49 -4.13
N PHE A 78 1.44 4.73 -3.90
CA PHE A 78 1.73 5.44 -2.66
C PHE A 78 0.45 5.65 -1.84
N VAL A 79 0.52 5.35 -0.56
CA VAL A 79 -0.55 5.59 0.40
C VAL A 79 -0.11 6.70 1.33
N HIS A 80 -0.83 7.81 1.30
CA HIS A 80 -0.54 9.00 2.09
C HIS A 80 -1.42 9.01 3.33
N PHE A 81 -0.82 9.17 4.51
CA PHE A 81 -1.50 9.22 5.80
C PHE A 81 -1.61 10.67 6.28
N ARG A 82 -2.59 10.94 7.14
CA ARG A 82 -2.68 12.24 7.81
C ARG A 82 -1.53 12.36 8.82
N PRO A 83 -0.87 13.54 8.91
CA PRO A 83 0.03 13.79 10.03
C PRO A 83 -0.76 13.68 11.33
N LYS A 84 -0.19 13.05 12.37
CA LYS A 84 -0.70 13.29 13.73
C LYS A 84 -0.45 14.76 14.04
N GLU A 85 -1.52 15.52 14.26
CA GLU A 85 -1.40 16.84 14.88
C GLU A 85 -0.69 16.66 16.23
N ARG A 86 0.33 17.48 16.48
CA ARG A 86 1.10 17.47 17.72
C ARG A 86 0.29 18.05 18.86
#